data_AF-A0A409XHI4-F1
#
_entry.id   AF-A0A409XHI4-F1
#
_cell.length_a   1.000
_cell.length_b   1.000
_cell.length_c   1.000
_cell.angle_alpha   90.00
_cell.angle_beta   90.00
_cell.angle_gamma   90.00
#
_symmetry.space_group_name_H-M   'P 1'
#
loop_
_entity.id
_entity.type
_entity.pdbx_description
1 polymer ?
#
loop_
_entity_poly.entity_id
_entity_poly.type
_entity_poly.pdbx_seq_one_letter_code
_entity_poly.pdbx_strand_id
1 'polypeptide(L)'
;MIKGNFIYQNYRQALEKIDIDSPCLAKLSVQLNIGTKDYENYLISERRYLAGLQMEPENEQVQVEYMELLFDLDLLKCVYTSLPHLSYSLATRKKADAAQALYADRDRLMIREGYTGLQITQITTQNQTTFQRWVAKNEEVLRYEEANGIAIRWTPTMSEYEDALVVVCERKYRRALDDLESLVVQCLFEMKKLGMSGVGYKLREKIMKLLRTRADAIQSALKRYNEAALQM
;
A
#
# COMPACT_ATOMS: atom_id res chain seq x y z
N MET A 1 -6.76 28.55 41.92
CA MET A 1 -8.15 28.99 41.64
C MET A 1 -8.52 28.91 40.13
N ILE A 2 -7.91 28.00 39.34
CA ILE A 2 -8.03 27.99 37.86
C ILE A 2 -9.18 27.09 37.36
N LYS A 3 -9.63 26.12 38.16
CA LYS A 3 -10.65 25.12 37.75
C LYS A 3 -12.07 25.68 37.60
N GLY A 4 -12.48 26.60 38.47
CA GLY A 4 -13.86 27.14 38.47
C GLY A 4 -14.18 28.00 37.24
N ASN A 5 -13.26 28.89 36.87
CA ASN A 5 -13.43 29.76 35.69
C ASN A 5 -13.42 28.95 34.38
N PHE A 6 -12.57 27.91 34.29
CA PHE A 6 -12.54 27.02 33.13
C PHE A 6 -13.86 26.25 32.94
N ILE A 7 -14.45 25.73 34.02
CA ILE A 7 -15.75 25.05 33.97
C ILE A 7 -16.86 26.04 33.58
N TYR A 8 -16.86 27.23 34.18
CA TYR A 8 -17.84 28.27 33.88
C TYR A 8 -17.79 28.73 32.40
N GLN A 9 -16.59 28.93 31.86
CA GLN A 9 -16.43 29.31 30.44
C GLN A 9 -16.87 28.20 29.49
N ASN A 10 -16.52 26.94 29.76
CA ASN A 10 -17.01 25.81 28.95
C ASN A 10 -18.53 25.68 29.01
N TYR A 11 -19.13 25.87 30.19
CA TYR A 11 -20.59 25.83 30.34
C TYR A 11 -21.26 26.95 29.52
N ARG A 12 -20.74 28.17 29.58
CA ARG A 12 -21.25 29.29 28.78
C ARG A 12 -21.11 29.02 27.28
N GLN A 13 -19.97 28.49 26.83
CA GLN A 13 -19.76 28.12 25.42
C GLN A 13 -20.70 26.99 24.98
N ALA A 14 -20.99 26.03 25.86
CA ALA A 14 -21.94 24.96 25.56
C ALA A 14 -23.36 25.49 25.40
N LEU A 15 -23.80 26.39 26.28
CA LEU A 15 -25.11 27.05 26.16
C LEU A 15 -25.21 27.87 24.87
N GLU A 16 -24.18 28.64 24.55
CA GLU A 16 -24.14 29.45 23.33
C GLU A 16 -24.19 28.58 22.06
N LYS A 17 -23.48 27.45 22.04
CA LYS A 17 -23.59 26.48 20.94
C LYS A 17 -24.99 25.86 20.84
N ILE A 18 -25.59 25.47 21.97
CA ILE A 18 -26.95 24.91 21.96
C ILE A 18 -27.94 25.92 21.38
N ASP A 19 -27.81 27.19 21.76
CA ASP A 19 -28.71 28.25 21.28
C ASP A 19 -28.56 28.51 19.77
N ILE A 20 -27.32 28.52 19.27
CA ILE A 20 -27.01 28.75 17.85
C ILE A 20 -27.35 27.53 16.99
N ASP A 21 -26.98 26.32 17.43
CA ASP A 21 -27.01 25.12 16.59
C ASP A 21 -28.37 24.41 16.64
N SER A 22 -29.14 24.49 17.75
CA SER A 22 -30.44 23.79 17.88
C SER A 22 -31.48 24.19 16.82
N PRO A 23 -31.66 25.48 16.48
CA PRO A 23 -32.59 25.88 15.42
C PRO A 23 -32.16 25.38 14.04
N CYS A 24 -30.85 25.34 13.79
CA CYS A 24 -30.27 24.87 12.54
C CYS A 24 -30.45 23.36 12.40
N LEU A 25 -30.18 22.62 13.49
CA LEU A 25 -30.41 21.19 13.59
C LEU A 25 -31.89 20.86 13.37
N ALA A 26 -32.82 21.55 14.03
CA ALA A 26 -34.26 21.31 13.89
C ALA A 26 -34.75 21.49 12.43
N LYS A 27 -34.24 22.51 11.72
CA LYS A 27 -34.53 22.68 10.29
C LYS A 27 -34.02 21.51 9.45
N LEU A 28 -32.78 21.08 9.69
CA LEU A 28 -32.17 19.94 8.99
C LEU A 28 -32.92 18.63 9.28
N SER A 29 -33.34 18.40 10.53
CA SER A 29 -34.12 17.23 10.94
C SER A 29 -35.43 17.12 10.15
N VAL A 30 -36.13 18.25 9.99
CA VAL A 30 -37.38 18.30 9.22
C VAL A 30 -37.12 18.09 7.73
N GLN A 31 -36.08 18.72 7.17
CA GLN A 31 -35.74 18.59 5.75
C GLN A 31 -35.33 17.17 5.36
N LEU A 32 -34.57 16.50 6.21
CA LEU A 32 -34.07 15.14 5.98
C LEU A 32 -35.02 14.07 6.51
N ASN A 33 -36.13 14.46 7.14
CA ASN A 33 -37.12 13.58 7.76
C ASN A 33 -36.50 12.59 8.77
N ILE A 34 -35.58 13.08 9.61
CA ILE A 34 -34.83 12.32 10.60
C ILE A 34 -35.19 12.76 12.02
N GLY A 35 -35.35 11.79 12.91
CA GLY A 35 -35.67 12.00 14.32
C GLY A 35 -34.52 11.67 15.26
N THR A 36 -34.75 11.86 16.56
CA THR A 36 -33.73 11.64 17.60
C THR A 36 -33.21 10.20 17.64
N LYS A 37 -34.06 9.21 17.32
CA LYS A 37 -33.68 7.80 17.22
C LYS A 37 -32.72 7.52 16.06
N ASP A 38 -32.83 8.29 14.97
CA ASP A 38 -31.95 8.11 13.81
C ASP A 38 -30.51 8.51 14.16
N TYR A 39 -30.32 9.52 15.01
CA TYR A 39 -28.98 9.89 15.51
C TYR A 39 -28.30 8.77 16.30
N GLU A 40 -29.05 8.11 17.19
CA GLU A 40 -28.52 6.96 17.93
C GLU A 40 -28.22 5.79 16.99
N ASN A 41 -29.10 5.55 16.01
CA ASN A 41 -28.88 4.54 14.98
C ASN A 41 -27.66 4.85 14.12
N TYR A 42 -27.42 6.11 13.75
CA TYR A 42 -26.21 6.53 13.01
C TYR A 42 -24.94 6.27 13.80
N LEU A 43 -24.93 6.56 15.11
CA LEU A 43 -23.80 6.23 15.97
C LEU A 43 -23.56 4.71 16.06
N ILE A 44 -24.62 3.92 16.12
CA ILE A 44 -24.51 2.45 16.13
C ILE A 44 -24.01 1.94 14.78
N SER A 45 -24.54 2.45 13.66
CA SER A 45 -24.13 2.05 12.32
C SER A 45 -22.70 2.47 12.01
N GLU A 46 -22.31 3.68 12.40
CA GLU A 46 -20.94 4.19 12.26
C GLU A 46 -19.96 3.33 13.07
N ARG A 47 -20.28 3.02 14.34
CA ARG A 47 -19.44 2.12 15.15
C ARG A 47 -19.33 0.73 14.53
N ARG A 48 -20.43 0.18 14.01
CA ARG A 48 -20.44 -1.13 13.35
C ARG A 48 -19.61 -1.10 12.07
N TYR A 49 -19.76 -0.04 11.26
CA TYR A 49 -18.98 0.19 10.05
C TYR A 49 -17.49 0.29 10.38
N LEU A 50 -17.09 1.17 11.29
CA LEU A 50 -15.70 1.34 11.73
C LEU A 50 -15.11 0.07 12.36
N ALA A 51 -15.92 -0.73 13.07
CA ALA A 51 -15.49 -2.03 13.57
C ALA A 51 -15.26 -3.03 12.44
N GLY A 52 -16.11 -3.00 11.40
CA GLY A 52 -15.96 -3.82 10.18
C GLY A 52 -14.74 -3.44 9.33
N LEU A 53 -14.29 -2.18 9.37
CA LEU A 53 -13.07 -1.75 8.68
C LEU A 53 -11.77 -2.28 9.29
N GLN A 54 -11.81 -2.89 10.49
CA GLN A 54 -10.60 -3.37 11.15
C GLN A 54 -10.02 -4.64 10.50
N MET A 55 -10.82 -5.40 9.73
CA MET A 55 -10.38 -6.66 9.17
C MET A 55 -10.84 -6.80 7.72
N GLU A 56 -9.88 -6.97 6.82
CA GLU A 56 -10.15 -7.32 5.43
C GLU A 56 -10.73 -8.74 5.36
N PRO A 57 -11.69 -9.01 4.46
CA PRO A 57 -12.24 -10.36 4.30
C PRO A 57 -11.13 -11.36 3.98
N GLU A 58 -11.08 -12.47 4.70
CA GLU A 58 -10.00 -13.46 4.59
C GLU A 58 -9.81 -14.00 3.16
N ASN A 59 -10.90 -14.13 2.40
CA ASN A 59 -10.86 -14.54 0.99
C ASN A 59 -10.17 -13.49 0.09
N GLU A 60 -10.46 -12.21 0.28
CA GLU A 60 -9.79 -11.13 -0.47
C GLU A 60 -8.29 -11.10 -0.15
N GLN A 61 -7.94 -11.33 1.11
CA GLN A 61 -6.55 -11.38 1.54
C GLN A 61 -5.76 -12.50 0.85
N VAL A 62 -6.31 -13.73 0.80
CA VAL A 62 -5.67 -14.86 0.11
C VAL A 62 -5.49 -14.57 -1.38
N GLN A 63 -6.51 -14.07 -2.06
CA GLN A 63 -6.41 -13.75 -3.49
C GLN A 63 -5.35 -12.69 -3.78
N VAL A 64 -5.30 -11.63 -2.96
CA VAL A 64 -4.33 -10.55 -3.14
C VAL A 64 -2.91 -11.02 -2.84
N GLU A 65 -2.71 -11.81 -1.78
CA GLU A 65 -1.40 -12.38 -1.46
C GLU A 65 -0.88 -13.27 -2.61
N TYR A 66 -1.75 -14.10 -3.19
CA TYR A 66 -1.37 -14.91 -4.34
C TYR A 66 -1.01 -14.05 -5.56
N MET A 67 -1.82 -13.03 -5.86
CA MET A 67 -1.55 -12.12 -6.98
C MET A 67 -0.24 -11.35 -6.79
N GLU A 68 0.07 -10.89 -5.58
CA GLU A 68 1.36 -10.25 -5.26
C GLU A 68 2.54 -11.21 -5.50
N LEU A 69 2.42 -12.48 -5.09
CA LEU A 69 3.43 -13.50 -5.38
C LEU A 69 3.63 -13.72 -6.89
N LEU A 70 2.54 -13.73 -7.68
CA LEU A 70 2.60 -13.87 -9.12
C LEU A 70 3.24 -12.65 -9.80
N PHE A 71 2.92 -11.42 -9.35
CA PHE A 71 3.55 -10.21 -9.86
C PHE A 71 5.05 -10.18 -9.59
N ASP A 72 5.48 -10.53 -8.37
CA ASP A 72 6.90 -10.62 -8.03
C ASP A 72 7.62 -11.65 -8.89
N LEU A 73 6.99 -12.82 -9.09
CA LEU A 73 7.54 -13.87 -9.92
C LEU A 73 7.70 -13.42 -11.36
N ASP A 74 6.69 -12.74 -11.93
CA ASP A 74 6.72 -12.25 -13.31
C ASP A 74 7.69 -11.07 -13.49
N LEU A 75 7.82 -10.21 -12.48
CA LEU A 75 8.84 -9.16 -12.47
C LEU A 75 10.25 -9.75 -12.48
N LEU A 76 10.53 -10.72 -11.60
CA LEU A 76 11.81 -11.45 -11.61
C LEU A 76 12.00 -12.21 -12.92
N LYS A 77 10.90 -12.67 -13.54
CA LYS A 77 10.92 -13.32 -14.84
C LYS A 77 11.41 -12.38 -15.94
N CYS A 78 10.78 -11.22 -16.03
CA CYS A 78 11.18 -10.14 -16.92
C CYS A 78 12.64 -9.74 -16.70
N VAL A 79 13.06 -9.57 -15.43
CA VAL A 79 14.45 -9.23 -15.11
C VAL A 79 15.41 -10.32 -15.60
N TYR A 80 15.19 -11.60 -15.29
CA TYR A 80 16.14 -12.64 -15.71
C TYR A 80 16.17 -12.81 -17.24
N THR A 81 15.03 -12.66 -17.92
CA THR A 81 14.95 -12.78 -19.38
C THR A 81 15.56 -11.59 -20.11
N SER A 82 15.50 -10.39 -19.52
CA SER A 82 16.03 -9.15 -20.11
C SER A 82 17.53 -8.96 -19.91
N LEU A 83 18.16 -9.71 -19.01
CA LEU A 83 19.61 -9.64 -18.81
C LEU A 83 20.35 -10.08 -20.08
N PRO A 84 21.48 -9.44 -20.42
CA PRO A 84 22.30 -9.83 -21.56
C PRO A 84 22.57 -11.33 -21.46
N HIS A 85 22.11 -12.06 -22.48
CA HIS A 85 22.24 -13.49 -22.53
C HIS A 85 23.71 -13.81 -22.84
N LEU A 86 24.57 -13.71 -21.82
CA LEU A 86 25.67 -14.66 -21.73
C LEU A 86 24.98 -16.02 -21.72
N SER A 87 25.19 -16.81 -22.77
CA SER A 87 24.54 -18.10 -22.94
C SER A 87 25.01 -19.08 -21.87
N TYR A 88 24.52 -18.91 -20.64
CA TYR A 88 24.62 -19.92 -19.61
C TYR A 88 23.56 -21.00 -19.90
N SER A 89 23.76 -21.71 -21.02
CA SER A 89 23.11 -22.97 -21.34
C SER A 89 23.67 -24.03 -20.41
N LEU A 90 23.28 -24.01 -19.13
CA LEU A 90 23.79 -24.94 -18.13
C LEU A 90 22.69 -25.40 -17.20
N ALA A 91 21.73 -26.10 -17.80
CA ALA A 91 20.89 -27.02 -17.05
C ALA A 91 20.99 -28.48 -17.55
N THR A 92 21.65 -28.78 -18.67
CA THR A 92 21.58 -30.14 -19.27
C THR A 92 22.84 -30.60 -20.01
N ARG A 93 24.03 -30.44 -19.41
CA ARG A 93 25.20 -31.25 -19.84
C ARG A 93 26.02 -31.74 -18.66
N LYS A 94 26.49 -32.99 -18.77
CA LYS A 94 27.35 -33.65 -17.78
C LYS A 94 28.47 -32.69 -17.35
N LYS A 95 28.76 -32.64 -16.05
CA LYS A 95 29.63 -31.64 -15.40
C LYS A 95 30.98 -31.38 -16.09
N ALA A 96 31.53 -32.35 -16.84
CA ALA A 96 32.78 -32.19 -17.59
C ALA A 96 32.64 -31.35 -18.87
N ASP A 97 31.60 -31.58 -19.68
CA ASP A 97 31.37 -30.85 -20.94
C ASP A 97 30.93 -29.39 -20.68
N ALA A 98 30.29 -29.16 -19.54
CA ALA A 98 29.88 -27.85 -19.07
C ALA A 98 31.06 -26.91 -18.78
N ALA A 99 32.12 -27.42 -18.16
CA ALA A 99 33.30 -26.62 -17.82
C ALA A 99 34.05 -26.16 -19.08
N GLN A 100 34.24 -27.06 -20.06
CA GLN A 100 34.93 -26.73 -21.30
C GLN A 100 34.14 -25.75 -22.17
N ALA A 101 32.81 -25.87 -22.19
CA ALA A 101 31.94 -24.90 -22.84
C ALA A 101 32.00 -23.51 -22.17
N LEU A 102 32.09 -23.45 -20.83
CA LEU A 102 32.26 -22.18 -20.10
C LEU A 102 33.58 -21.47 -20.40
N TYR A 103 34.68 -22.22 -20.50
CA TYR A 103 35.98 -21.64 -20.87
C TYR A 103 35.98 -21.11 -22.31
N ALA A 104 35.43 -21.88 -23.26
CA ALA A 104 35.31 -21.46 -24.65
C ALA A 104 34.41 -20.21 -24.82
N ASP A 105 33.32 -20.12 -24.05
CA ASP A 105 32.43 -18.96 -24.07
C ASP A 105 33.10 -17.72 -23.45
N ARG A 106 33.83 -17.90 -22.34
CA ARG A 106 34.62 -16.83 -21.70
C ARG A 106 35.71 -16.30 -22.64
N ASP A 107 36.43 -17.17 -23.34
CA ASP A 107 37.45 -16.77 -24.31
C ASP A 107 36.83 -16.04 -25.51
N ARG A 108 35.69 -16.52 -26.02
CA ARG A 108 34.93 -15.83 -27.07
C ARG A 108 34.55 -14.40 -26.65
N LEU A 109 34.10 -14.20 -25.42
CA LEU A 109 33.67 -12.88 -24.91
C LEU A 109 34.86 -11.92 -24.73
N MET A 110 36.00 -12.43 -24.28
CA MET A 110 37.22 -11.64 -24.16
C MET A 110 37.81 -11.26 -25.53
N ILE A 111 37.80 -12.18 -26.49
CA ILE A 111 38.46 -11.99 -27.80
C ILE A 111 37.56 -11.25 -28.80
N ARG A 112 36.27 -11.56 -28.86
CA ARG A 112 35.35 -11.07 -29.91
C ARG A 112 34.57 -9.83 -29.48
N GLU A 113 34.20 -9.74 -28.21
CA GLU A 113 33.33 -8.67 -27.68
C GLU A 113 34.07 -7.70 -26.75
N GLY A 114 35.36 -7.94 -26.49
CA GLY A 114 36.24 -7.01 -25.78
C GLY A 114 35.95 -6.90 -24.28
N TYR A 115 35.20 -7.84 -23.69
CA TYR A 115 34.92 -7.83 -22.27
C TYR A 115 36.16 -8.16 -21.43
N THR A 116 36.34 -7.46 -20.32
CA THR A 116 37.35 -7.81 -19.32
C THR A 116 36.88 -8.99 -18.47
N GLY A 117 37.79 -9.85 -18.01
CA GLY A 117 37.44 -10.98 -17.13
C GLY A 117 36.65 -10.60 -15.87
N LEU A 118 36.87 -9.39 -15.34
CA LEU A 118 36.09 -8.84 -14.21
C LEU A 118 34.64 -8.56 -14.61
N GLN A 119 34.41 -7.95 -15.78
CA GLN A 119 33.07 -7.65 -16.30
C GLN A 119 32.30 -8.94 -16.58
N ILE A 120 32.96 -9.95 -17.16
CA ILE A 120 32.35 -11.28 -17.38
C ILE A 120 31.92 -11.89 -16.03
N THR A 121 32.80 -11.86 -15.03
CA THR A 121 32.50 -12.42 -13.70
C THR A 121 31.35 -11.68 -13.02
N GLN A 122 31.28 -10.35 -13.15
CA GLN A 122 30.18 -9.54 -12.62
C GLN A 122 28.85 -9.89 -13.29
N ILE A 123 28.80 -9.97 -14.63
CA ILE A 123 27.61 -10.34 -15.39
C ILE A 123 27.16 -11.75 -15.03
N THR A 124 28.06 -12.73 -14.97
CA THR A 124 27.71 -14.12 -14.61
C THR A 124 27.17 -14.20 -13.18
N THR A 125 27.78 -13.46 -12.24
CA THR A 125 27.34 -13.45 -10.84
C THR A 125 25.96 -12.82 -10.71
N GLN A 126 25.71 -11.72 -11.44
CA GLN A 126 24.40 -11.07 -11.47
C GLN A 126 23.33 -11.98 -12.07
N ASN A 127 23.61 -12.62 -13.20
CA ASN A 127 22.69 -13.55 -13.86
C ASN A 127 22.39 -14.76 -12.98
N GLN A 128 23.41 -15.34 -12.33
CA GLN A 128 23.20 -16.45 -11.40
C GLN A 128 22.37 -16.01 -10.19
N THR A 129 22.69 -14.86 -9.59
CA THR A 129 21.95 -14.37 -8.41
C THR A 129 20.49 -14.07 -8.75
N THR A 130 20.22 -13.46 -9.90
CA THR A 130 18.85 -13.15 -10.35
C THR A 130 18.07 -14.40 -10.71
N PHE A 131 18.68 -15.37 -11.39
CA PHE A 131 18.07 -16.68 -11.64
C PHE A 131 17.74 -17.41 -10.33
N GLN A 132 18.67 -17.45 -9.37
CA GLN A 132 18.43 -18.07 -8.07
C GLN A 132 17.31 -17.38 -7.29
N ARG A 133 17.20 -16.05 -7.36
CA ARG A 133 16.06 -15.31 -6.78
C ARG A 133 14.74 -15.72 -7.44
N TRP A 134 14.71 -15.83 -8.76
CA TRP A 134 13.52 -16.28 -9.48
C TRP A 134 13.14 -17.71 -9.10
N VAL A 135 14.11 -18.64 -9.01
CA VAL A 135 13.87 -20.03 -8.57
C VAL A 135 13.29 -20.05 -7.16
N ALA A 136 13.89 -19.33 -6.20
CA ALA A 136 13.40 -19.25 -4.83
C ALA A 136 11.99 -18.67 -4.76
N LYS A 137 11.67 -17.65 -5.57
CA LYS A 137 10.32 -17.08 -5.64
C LYS A 137 9.33 -18.05 -6.29
N ASN A 138 9.74 -18.80 -7.30
CA ASN A 138 8.91 -19.83 -7.93
C ASN A 138 8.60 -20.97 -6.94
N GLU A 139 9.56 -21.38 -6.12
CA GLU A 139 9.34 -22.34 -5.03
C GLU A 139 8.36 -21.81 -3.98
N GLU A 140 8.45 -20.51 -3.64
CA GLU A 140 7.48 -19.87 -2.73
C GLU A 140 6.06 -19.91 -3.29
N VAL A 141 5.88 -19.59 -4.58
CA VAL A 141 4.59 -19.68 -5.28
C VAL A 141 4.06 -21.10 -5.27
N LEU A 142 4.91 -22.10 -5.56
CA LEU A 142 4.49 -23.51 -5.54
C LEU A 142 4.00 -23.97 -4.16
N ARG A 143 4.70 -23.58 -3.09
CA ARG A 143 4.27 -23.87 -1.71
C ARG A 143 2.92 -23.22 -1.39
N TYR A 144 2.71 -22.00 -1.87
CA TYR A 144 1.45 -21.29 -1.70
C TYR A 144 0.30 -21.98 -2.46
N GLU A 145 0.56 -22.39 -3.70
CA GLU A 145 -0.40 -23.13 -4.53
C GLU A 145 -0.80 -24.46 -3.89
N GLU A 146 0.16 -25.20 -3.34
CA GLU A 146 -0.11 -26.45 -2.61
C GLU A 146 -0.93 -26.22 -1.34
N ALA A 147 -0.57 -25.21 -0.53
CA ALA A 147 -1.27 -24.90 0.72
C ALA A 147 -2.71 -24.43 0.51
N ASN A 148 -2.99 -23.74 -0.60
CA ASN A 148 -4.30 -23.18 -0.93
C ASN A 148 -5.11 -24.05 -1.93
N GLY A 149 -4.59 -25.22 -2.32
CA GLY A 149 -5.29 -26.15 -3.22
C GLY A 149 -5.46 -25.64 -4.66
N ILE A 150 -4.55 -24.79 -5.13
CA ILE A 150 -4.58 -24.22 -6.48
C ILE A 150 -3.98 -25.23 -7.46
N ALA A 151 -4.83 -25.88 -8.27
CA ALA A 151 -4.40 -26.93 -9.19
C ALA A 151 -3.66 -26.41 -10.43
N ILE A 152 -4.02 -25.21 -10.91
CA ILE A 152 -3.46 -24.59 -12.11
C ILE A 152 -3.07 -23.16 -11.76
N ARG A 153 -1.81 -22.81 -12.05
CA ARG A 153 -1.30 -21.46 -11.86
C ARG A 153 -2.13 -20.45 -12.65
N TRP A 154 -2.54 -19.38 -11.98
CA TRP A 154 -3.31 -18.33 -12.65
C TRP A 154 -2.48 -17.64 -13.73
N THR A 155 -3.13 -17.39 -14.86
CA THR A 155 -2.54 -16.70 -16.01
C THR A 155 -3.45 -15.56 -16.42
N PRO A 156 -2.93 -14.50 -17.08
CA PRO A 156 -3.74 -13.35 -17.48
C PRO A 156 -4.93 -13.64 -18.40
N THR A 157 -5.04 -14.86 -18.93
CA THR A 157 -6.15 -15.28 -19.79
C THR A 157 -7.26 -16.01 -19.03
N MET A 158 -7.10 -16.23 -17.73
CA MET A 158 -8.06 -16.93 -16.87
C MET A 158 -8.96 -15.93 -16.14
N SER A 159 -10.24 -16.28 -15.97
CA SER A 159 -11.21 -15.43 -15.27
C SER A 159 -10.80 -15.17 -13.83
N GLU A 160 -10.27 -16.19 -13.16
CA GLU A 160 -9.84 -16.12 -11.75
C GLU A 160 -8.72 -15.08 -11.54
N TYR A 161 -7.85 -14.92 -12.55
CA TYR A 161 -6.81 -13.89 -12.52
C TYR A 161 -7.39 -12.49 -12.68
N GLU A 162 -8.33 -12.31 -13.61
CA GLU A 162 -9.00 -11.03 -13.85
C GLU A 162 -9.82 -10.60 -12.62
N ASP A 163 -10.59 -11.53 -12.04
CA ASP A 163 -11.39 -11.27 -10.84
C ASP A 163 -10.50 -10.89 -9.65
N ALA A 164 -9.42 -11.62 -9.42
CA ALA A 164 -8.48 -11.29 -8.34
C ALA A 164 -7.72 -9.98 -8.61
N LEU A 165 -7.48 -9.62 -9.89
CA LEU A 165 -6.86 -8.34 -10.25
C LEU A 165 -7.75 -7.17 -9.83
N VAL A 166 -9.07 -7.29 -10.04
CA VAL A 166 -10.05 -6.29 -9.58
C VAL A 166 -9.94 -6.12 -8.06
N VAL A 167 -9.92 -7.23 -7.31
CA VAL A 167 -9.78 -7.19 -5.84
C VAL A 167 -8.48 -6.50 -5.41
N VAL A 168 -7.36 -6.75 -6.09
CA VAL A 168 -6.07 -6.07 -5.83
C VAL A 168 -6.18 -4.57 -6.09
N CYS A 169 -6.79 -4.15 -7.19
CA CYS A 169 -6.99 -2.75 -7.52
C CYS A 169 -7.88 -2.05 -6.49
N GLU A 170 -9.00 -2.67 -6.12
CA GLU A 170 -9.90 -2.17 -5.08
C GLU A 170 -9.20 -2.04 -3.71
N ARG A 171 -8.37 -3.03 -3.33
CA ARG A 171 -7.58 -2.96 -2.08
C ARG A 171 -6.58 -1.79 -2.12
N LYS A 172 -5.87 -1.61 -3.23
CA LYS A 172 -4.92 -0.50 -3.41
C LYS A 172 -5.64 0.85 -3.31
N TYR A 173 -6.80 0.96 -3.94
CA TYR A 173 -7.65 2.14 -3.86
C TYR A 173 -8.11 2.42 -2.42
N ARG A 174 -8.70 1.43 -1.73
CA ARG A 174 -9.15 1.55 -0.34
C ARG A 174 -8.01 1.99 0.58
N ARG A 175 -6.84 1.37 0.48
CA ARG A 175 -5.66 1.75 1.28
C ARG A 175 -5.19 3.18 0.99
N ALA A 176 -5.17 3.58 -0.29
CA ALA A 176 -4.78 4.93 -0.65
C ALA A 176 -5.78 5.98 -0.15
N LEU A 177 -7.07 5.64 -0.13
CA LEU A 177 -8.14 6.45 0.45
C LEU A 177 -7.99 6.55 1.98
N ASP A 178 -7.84 5.43 2.68
CA ASP A 178 -7.66 5.38 4.14
C ASP A 178 -6.43 6.19 4.58
N ASP A 179 -5.31 6.08 3.86
CA ASP A 179 -4.11 6.86 4.10
C ASP A 179 -4.39 8.36 3.95
N LEU A 180 -5.07 8.76 2.88
CA LEU A 180 -5.43 10.15 2.63
C LEU A 180 -6.36 10.70 3.72
N GLU A 181 -7.42 9.96 4.07
CA GLU A 181 -8.36 10.32 5.11
C GLU A 181 -7.67 10.47 6.46
N SER A 182 -6.83 9.50 6.84
CA SER A 182 -6.08 9.54 8.10
C SER A 182 -5.16 10.77 8.19
N LEU A 183 -4.53 11.16 7.08
CA LEU A 183 -3.65 12.33 7.03
C LEU A 183 -4.44 13.63 7.19
N VAL A 184 -5.59 13.74 6.52
CA VAL A 184 -6.49 14.90 6.61
C VAL A 184 -7.05 15.04 8.02
N VAL A 185 -7.56 13.95 8.61
CA VAL A 185 -8.10 13.93 9.97
C VAL A 185 -7.05 14.34 10.98
N GLN A 186 -5.83 13.80 10.88
CA GLN A 186 -4.72 14.20 11.76
C GLN A 186 -4.35 15.68 11.56
N CYS A 187 -4.36 16.21 10.33
CA CYS A 187 -4.13 17.64 10.07
C CYS A 187 -5.19 18.53 10.73
N LEU A 188 -6.48 18.16 10.65
CA LEU A 188 -7.56 18.87 11.32
C LEU A 188 -7.40 18.89 12.85
N PHE A 189 -6.96 17.78 13.45
CA PHE A 189 -6.66 17.73 14.88
C PHE A 189 -5.47 18.61 15.27
N GLU A 190 -4.42 18.64 14.46
CA GLU A 190 -3.26 19.52 14.66
C GLU A 190 -3.64 21.00 14.56
N MET A 191 -4.45 21.37 13.56
CA MET A 191 -5.00 22.73 13.42
C MET A 191 -5.88 23.13 14.60
N LYS A 192 -6.77 22.23 15.04
CA LYS A 192 -7.60 22.47 16.23
C LYS A 192 -6.74 22.72 17.47
N LYS A 193 -5.64 21.98 17.63
CA LYS A 193 -4.70 22.16 18.74
C LYS A 193 -4.01 23.52 18.70
N LEU A 194 -3.69 24.08 17.54
CA LEU A 194 -3.16 25.45 17.42
C LEU A 194 -4.14 26.52 17.92
N GLY A 195 -5.44 26.32 17.68
CA GLY A 195 -6.50 27.24 18.09
C GLY A 195 -6.81 27.23 19.60
N MET A 196 -6.24 26.30 20.37
CA MET A 196 -6.49 26.22 21.82
C MET A 196 -5.70 27.29 22.60
N SER A 197 -6.39 28.04 23.45
CA SER A 197 -5.78 28.94 24.43
C SER A 197 -4.90 28.14 25.41
N GLY A 198 -3.65 28.58 25.64
CA GLY A 198 -2.69 27.90 26.53
C GLY A 198 -1.55 27.16 25.82
N VAL A 199 -1.53 27.10 24.48
CA VAL A 199 -0.40 26.56 23.72
C VAL A 199 0.73 27.59 23.66
N GLY A 200 1.83 27.33 24.36
CA GLY A 200 3.02 28.19 24.36
C GLY A 200 3.69 28.32 22.99
N TYR A 201 4.41 29.42 22.77
CA TYR A 201 5.02 29.79 21.48
C TYR A 201 5.81 28.66 20.80
N LYS A 202 6.70 27.99 21.56
CA LYS A 202 7.51 26.87 21.03
C LYS A 202 6.68 25.68 20.54
N LEU A 203 5.54 25.41 21.17
CA LEU A 203 4.64 24.34 20.75
C LEU A 203 3.87 24.73 19.49
N ARG A 204 3.45 26.01 19.38
CA ARG A 204 2.84 26.52 18.14
C ARG A 204 3.80 26.42 16.96
N GLU A 205 5.06 26.80 17.15
CA GLU A 205 6.08 26.71 16.10
C GLU A 205 6.28 25.26 15.61
N LYS A 206 6.32 24.30 16.53
CA LYS A 206 6.39 22.87 16.18
C LYS A 206 5.16 22.41 15.39
N ILE A 207 3.95 22.78 15.83
CA ILE A 207 2.73 22.40 15.11
C ILE A 207 2.70 23.04 13.72
N MET A 208 3.11 24.30 13.56
CA MET A 208 3.22 24.93 12.23
C MET A 208 4.18 24.21 11.29
N LYS A 209 5.33 23.73 11.80
CA LYS A 209 6.28 22.92 11.02
C LYS A 209 5.66 21.59 10.61
N LEU A 210 5.02 20.89 11.56
CA LEU A 210 4.32 19.62 11.30
C LEU A 210 3.22 19.79 10.24
N LEU A 211 2.42 20.85 10.32
CA LEU A 211 1.37 21.12 9.34
C LEU A 211 1.91 21.28 7.91
N ARG A 212 3.08 21.91 7.72
CA ARG A 212 3.71 22.00 6.39
C ARG A 212 4.12 20.64 5.86
N THR A 213 4.85 19.87 6.67
CA THR A 213 5.25 18.50 6.31
C THR A 213 4.03 17.62 6.01
N ARG A 214 2.94 17.84 6.76
CA ARG A 214 1.71 17.09 6.59
C ARG A 214 0.95 17.50 5.33
N ALA A 215 0.99 18.77 4.93
CA ALA A 215 0.45 19.21 3.66
C ALA A 215 1.16 18.53 2.48
N ASP A 216 2.49 18.42 2.52
CA ASP A 216 3.26 17.69 1.49
C ASP A 216 2.90 16.19 1.47
N ALA A 217 2.69 15.59 2.65
CA ALA A 217 2.23 14.21 2.78
C ALA A 217 0.83 14.02 2.20
N ILE A 218 -0.11 14.94 2.46
CA ILE A 218 -1.46 14.92 1.88
C ILE A 218 -1.41 15.03 0.36
N GLN A 219 -0.58 15.93 -0.20
CA GLN A 219 -0.40 16.02 -1.65
C GLN A 219 0.12 14.71 -2.25
N SER A 220 1.08 14.08 -1.59
CA SER A 220 1.64 12.79 -2.01
C SER A 220 0.59 11.67 -1.93
N ALA A 221 -0.20 11.62 -0.85
CA ALA A 221 -1.28 10.66 -0.68
C ALA A 221 -2.40 10.86 -1.72
N LEU A 222 -2.76 12.12 -2.00
CA LEU A 222 -3.73 12.46 -3.05
C LEU A 222 -3.26 11.99 -4.43
N LYS A 223 -1.96 12.13 -4.73
CA LYS A 223 -1.39 11.59 -5.98
C LYS A 223 -1.54 10.07 -6.05
N ARG A 224 -1.20 9.33 -4.98
CA ARG A 224 -1.37 7.87 -4.92
C ARG A 224 -2.82 7.45 -5.07
N TYR A 225 -3.74 8.17 -4.41
CA TYR A 225 -5.17 7.96 -4.56
C TYR A 225 -5.62 8.13 -6.01
N ASN A 226 -5.20 9.21 -6.68
CA ASN A 226 -5.54 9.43 -8.09
C ASN A 226 -4.94 8.35 -9.00
N GLU A 227 -3.71 7.90 -8.75
CA GLU A 227 -3.09 6.79 -9.48
C GLU A 227 -3.86 5.48 -9.31
N ALA A 228 -4.30 5.16 -8.09
CA ALA A 228 -5.11 3.98 -7.81
C ALA A 228 -6.52 4.09 -8.42
N ALA A 229 -7.13 5.27 -8.39
CA ALA A 229 -8.44 5.53 -8.96
C ALA A 229 -8.47 5.39 -10.50
N LEU A 230 -7.34 5.56 -11.18
CA LEU A 230 -7.20 5.30 -12.61
C LEU A 230 -7.09 3.80 -12.95
N GLN A 231 -6.80 2.96 -11.96
CA GLN A 231 -6.65 1.51 -12.11
C GLN A 231 -7.91 0.74 -11.68
N MET A 232 -8.89 1.42 -11.09
CA MET A 232 -10.27 0.93 -10.93
C MET A 232 -11.06 1.15 -12.22
#